data_AF-A0A1B1Z1W1-F1
#
_entry.id   AF-A0A1B1Z1W1-F1
#
_cell.length_a   1.000
_cell.length_b   1.000
_cell.length_c   1.000
_cell.angle_alpha   90.00
_cell.angle_beta   90.00
_cell.angle_gamma   90.00
#
_symmetry.space_group_name_H-M   'P 1'
#
loop_
_entity.id
_entity.type
_entity.pdbx_description
1 polymer ?
#
loop_
_entity_poly.entity_id
_entity_poly.type
_entity_poly.pdbx_seq_one_letter_code
_entity_poly.pdbx_strand_id
1 'polypeptide(L)'
;MVVSVLRHGLNFSLPIIGVFFIGALPYLFFSNVQGIEAVARLLQSGALKNALFLNQDLGFYFDAYIHKIGVLMVKIMTFSNVEYYESQQLKYMFPTILPYFYFSLKLVVSAFFLAIGSAVVFALLIKSLPGRIQKAVRFFFFSLESLPDIFLITMIQYMIILIYRNTGELLMPIVHSNQEPIFFLPVLCLAILPTLFIVRTLLFLLDDEDSKIYVEFARAKGIKYSLILYVHMLRNSLISLFYHTKTIYWLMISTLFIVEYIMAIPGITKFMLNNGPTTPDVVTVSVLLMFVPFYIIFTAISYSINFKLGRNEEEAA
;
A
#
# COMPACT_ATOMS: atom_id res chain seq x y z
N MET A 1 -29.70 3.63 -9.99
CA MET A 1 -28.86 2.48 -10.41
C MET A 1 -27.87 2.86 -11.51
N VAL A 2 -28.30 3.33 -12.70
CA VAL A 2 -27.39 3.68 -13.81
C VAL A 2 -26.39 4.79 -13.47
N VAL A 3 -26.82 5.86 -12.79
CA VAL A 3 -25.95 6.97 -12.37
C VAL A 3 -24.86 6.52 -11.38
N SER A 4 -25.20 5.58 -10.49
CA SER A 4 -24.26 5.01 -9.52
C SER A 4 -23.19 4.15 -10.20
N VAL A 5 -23.60 3.27 -11.12
CA VAL A 5 -22.67 2.42 -11.88
C VAL A 5 -21.74 3.27 -12.73
N LEU A 6 -22.25 4.33 -13.36
CA LEU A 6 -21.43 5.29 -14.11
C LEU A 6 -20.44 6.03 -13.21
N ARG A 7 -20.87 6.48 -12.02
CA ARG A 7 -19.99 7.16 -11.06
C ARG A 7 -18.86 6.24 -10.56
N HIS A 8 -19.16 4.97 -10.29
CA HIS A 8 -18.15 3.98 -9.91
C HIS A 8 -17.18 3.68 -11.06
N GLY A 9 -17.70 3.51 -12.28
CA GLY A 9 -16.87 3.37 -13.48
C GLY A 9 -15.92 4.55 -13.69
N LEU A 10 -16.44 5.78 -13.53
CA LEU A 10 -15.64 7.01 -13.62
C LEU A 10 -14.57 7.09 -12.52
N ASN A 11 -14.96 6.84 -11.26
CA ASN A 11 -14.04 6.83 -10.12
C ASN A 11 -12.96 5.74 -10.23
N PHE A 12 -13.21 4.68 -10.99
CA PHE A 12 -12.21 3.65 -11.29
C PHE A 12 -11.28 4.08 -12.42
N SER A 13 -11.86 4.63 -13.50
CA SER A 13 -11.08 5.03 -14.67
C SER A 13 -10.13 6.19 -14.39
N LEU A 14 -10.53 7.14 -13.53
CA LEU A 14 -9.76 8.36 -13.27
C LEU A 14 -8.36 8.08 -12.69
N PRO A 15 -8.21 7.29 -11.61
CA PRO A 15 -6.88 6.91 -11.12
C PRO A 15 -6.05 6.13 -12.14
N ILE A 16 -6.67 5.21 -12.89
CA ILE A 16 -5.96 4.41 -13.92
C ILE A 16 -5.39 5.33 -15.00
N ILE A 17 -6.21 6.24 -15.52
CA ILE A 17 -5.80 7.25 -16.48
C ILE A 17 -4.68 8.14 -15.88
N GLY A 18 -4.81 8.51 -14.60
CA GLY A 18 -3.76 9.23 -13.86
C GLY A 18 -2.43 8.49 -13.83
N VAL A 19 -2.43 7.17 -13.63
CA VAL A 19 -1.19 6.36 -13.66
C VAL A 19 -0.53 6.36 -15.04
N PHE A 20 -1.32 6.32 -16.12
CA PHE A 20 -0.78 6.45 -17.48
C PHE A 20 -0.18 7.84 -17.74
N PHE A 21 -0.85 8.90 -17.29
CA PHE A 21 -0.32 10.26 -17.39
C PHE A 21 1.01 10.40 -16.65
N ILE A 22 1.08 9.94 -15.40
CA ILE A 22 2.31 9.98 -14.59
C ILE A 22 3.42 9.15 -15.25
N GLY A 23 3.10 7.96 -15.73
CA GLY A 23 4.06 7.06 -16.39
C GLY A 23 4.69 7.64 -17.66
N ALA A 24 3.94 8.45 -18.40
CA ALA A 24 4.42 9.09 -19.62
C ALA A 24 5.15 10.41 -19.38
N LEU A 25 5.20 10.95 -18.15
CA LEU A 25 5.78 12.27 -17.86
C LEU A 25 7.19 12.51 -18.42
N PRO A 26 8.14 11.55 -18.42
CA PRO A 26 9.44 11.77 -19.05
C PRO A 26 9.34 12.17 -20.52
N TYR A 27 8.35 11.65 -21.24
CA TYR A 27 8.12 11.94 -22.67
C TYR A 27 7.50 13.32 -22.90
N LEU A 28 7.00 13.99 -21.85
CA LEU A 28 6.56 15.38 -21.94
C LEU A 28 7.73 16.34 -21.90
N PHE A 29 8.75 16.06 -21.08
CA PHE A 29 9.82 17.01 -20.80
C PHE A 29 11.09 16.80 -21.62
N PHE A 30 11.33 15.58 -22.11
CA PHE A 30 12.57 15.22 -22.80
C PHE A 30 12.32 14.84 -24.26
N SER A 31 13.07 15.44 -25.17
CA SER A 31 12.98 15.19 -26.61
C SER A 31 13.41 13.78 -27.02
N ASN A 32 14.41 13.21 -26.34
CA ASN A 32 15.01 11.92 -26.68
C ASN A 32 15.04 10.97 -25.48
N VAL A 33 13.86 10.58 -24.97
CA VAL A 33 13.73 9.63 -23.85
C VAL A 33 14.41 8.30 -24.17
N GLN A 34 14.30 7.80 -25.40
CA GLN A 34 14.97 6.55 -25.80
C GLN A 34 16.50 6.66 -25.69
N GLY A 35 17.07 7.82 -25.99
CA GLY A 35 18.49 8.11 -25.76
C GLY A 35 18.86 8.15 -24.28
N ILE A 36 17.99 8.70 -23.41
CA ILE A 36 18.17 8.65 -21.95
C ILE A 36 18.19 7.19 -21.48
N GLU A 37 17.20 6.41 -21.92
CA GLU A 37 17.11 4.99 -21.57
C GLU A 37 18.36 4.24 -22.03
N ALA A 38 18.82 4.45 -23.27
CA ALA A 38 20.03 3.82 -23.79
C ALA A 38 21.28 4.19 -22.97
N VAL A 39 21.46 5.47 -22.62
CA VAL A 39 22.60 5.90 -21.79
C VAL A 39 22.48 5.41 -20.36
N ALA A 40 21.28 5.38 -19.78
CA ALA A 40 21.03 4.80 -18.46
C ALA A 40 21.41 3.30 -18.44
N ARG A 41 21.06 2.55 -19.49
CA ARG A 41 21.43 1.14 -19.66
C ARG A 41 22.95 0.95 -19.76
N LEU A 42 23.64 1.84 -20.49
CA LEU A 42 25.09 1.80 -20.65
C LEU A 42 25.83 2.19 -19.35
N LEU A 43 25.34 3.19 -18.61
CA LEU A 43 25.84 3.54 -17.28
C LEU A 43 25.69 2.37 -16.30
N GLN A 44 24.51 1.74 -16.28
CA GLN A 44 24.25 0.59 -15.40
C GLN A 44 25.14 -0.61 -15.76
N SER A 45 25.48 -0.79 -17.04
CA SER A 45 26.40 -1.84 -17.49
C SER A 45 27.88 -1.57 -17.20
N GLY A 46 28.23 -0.34 -16.77
CA GLY A 46 29.62 0.10 -16.61
C GLY A 46 30.34 0.47 -17.91
N ALA A 47 29.67 0.37 -19.06
CA ALA A 47 30.23 0.73 -20.37
C ALA A 47 30.45 2.26 -20.51
N LEU A 48 29.68 3.06 -19.79
CA LEU A 48 29.86 4.51 -19.67
C LEU A 48 30.14 4.91 -18.24
N LYS A 49 30.98 5.94 -18.05
CA LYS A 49 31.27 6.54 -16.73
C LYS A 49 30.41 7.76 -16.42
N ASN A 50 29.91 8.45 -17.44
CA ASN A 50 29.08 9.64 -17.29
C ASN A 50 28.13 9.80 -18.48
N ALA A 51 27.14 10.70 -18.33
CA ALA A 51 26.18 11.09 -19.36
C ALA A 51 26.39 12.54 -19.81
N LEU A 52 27.58 13.12 -19.63
CA LEU A 52 27.85 14.53 -19.92
C LEU A 52 27.68 14.89 -21.41
N PHE A 53 27.78 13.90 -22.30
CA PHE A 53 27.55 14.06 -23.73
C PHE A 53 26.06 14.04 -24.11
N LEU A 54 25.18 13.72 -23.17
CA LEU A 54 23.73 13.70 -23.38
C LEU A 54 23.23 15.15 -23.38
N ASN A 55 23.30 15.81 -24.53
CA ASN A 55 22.70 17.12 -24.67
C ASN A 55 21.19 16.94 -24.84
N GLN A 56 20.40 17.47 -23.91
CA GLN A 56 18.96 17.33 -23.91
C GLN A 56 18.29 18.68 -23.85
N ASP A 57 17.44 18.94 -24.83
CA ASP A 57 16.52 20.05 -24.77
C ASP A 57 15.39 19.67 -23.82
N LEU A 58 15.26 20.46 -22.75
CA LEU A 58 14.09 20.46 -21.89
C LEU A 58 13.01 21.30 -22.57
N GLY A 59 11.85 20.70 -22.80
CA GLY A 59 10.75 21.35 -23.51
C GLY A 59 9.40 20.75 -23.12
N PHE A 60 8.35 21.13 -23.84
CA PHE A 60 7.02 20.50 -23.72
C PHE A 60 6.68 19.76 -25.01
N TYR A 61 6.89 18.45 -25.02
CA TYR A 61 6.69 17.55 -26.15
C TYR A 61 5.35 16.82 -26.05
N PHE A 62 4.25 17.57 -26.25
CA PHE A 62 2.89 17.03 -26.11
C PHE A 62 2.58 15.86 -27.06
N ASP A 63 3.07 15.89 -28.30
CA ASP A 63 2.84 14.82 -29.27
C ASP A 63 3.47 13.49 -28.82
N ALA A 64 4.72 13.55 -28.36
CA ALA A 64 5.44 12.39 -27.85
C ALA A 64 4.77 11.83 -26.58
N TYR A 65 4.33 12.72 -25.69
CA TYR A 65 3.61 12.38 -24.48
C TYR A 65 2.28 11.65 -24.76
N ILE A 66 1.42 12.22 -25.60
CA ILE A 66 0.11 11.62 -25.95
C ILE A 66 0.30 10.31 -26.70
N HIS A 67 1.26 10.27 -27.64
CA HIS A 67 1.59 9.04 -28.37
C HIS A 67 2.03 7.93 -27.41
N LYS A 68 2.89 8.25 -26.44
CA LYS A 68 3.37 7.28 -25.45
C LYS A 68 2.24 6.71 -24.60
N ILE A 69 1.30 7.55 -24.17
CA ILE A 69 0.12 7.10 -23.41
C ILE A 69 -0.67 6.07 -24.22
N GLY A 70 -0.95 6.36 -25.49
CA GLY A 70 -1.67 5.44 -26.38
C GLY A 70 -0.94 4.11 -26.57
N VAL A 71 0.37 4.16 -26.82
CA VAL A 71 1.20 2.96 -26.96
C VAL A 71 1.21 2.13 -25.66
N LEU A 72 1.36 2.76 -24.50
CA LEU A 72 1.32 2.08 -23.20
C LEU A 72 -0.02 1.39 -22.96
N MET A 73 -1.13 2.06 -23.24
CA MET A 73 -2.46 1.47 -23.08
C MET A 73 -2.63 0.21 -23.94
N VAL A 74 -2.23 0.25 -25.22
CA VAL A 74 -2.30 -0.91 -26.11
C VAL A 74 -1.38 -2.03 -25.65
N LYS A 75 -0.15 -1.72 -25.24
CA LYS A 75 0.81 -2.71 -24.75
C LYS A 75 0.32 -3.43 -23.50
N ILE A 76 -0.26 -2.71 -22.55
CA ILE A 76 -0.80 -3.30 -21.32
C ILE A 76 -2.03 -4.17 -21.62
N MET A 77 -2.92 -3.73 -22.50
CA MET A 77 -4.09 -4.52 -22.92
C MET A 77 -3.70 -5.83 -23.61
N THR A 78 -2.58 -5.85 -24.33
CA THR A 78 -2.13 -7.03 -25.10
C THR A 78 -1.29 -8.01 -24.28
N PHE A 79 -0.79 -7.61 -23.10
CA PHE A 79 0.06 -8.39 -22.18
C PHE A 79 1.37 -8.98 -22.75
N SER A 80 1.62 -8.94 -24.06
CA SER A 80 2.69 -9.71 -24.71
C SER A 80 3.95 -8.92 -25.06
N ASN A 81 3.89 -7.57 -25.10
CA ASN A 81 4.92 -6.75 -25.77
C ASN A 81 5.57 -5.68 -24.86
N VAL A 82 5.50 -5.85 -23.53
CA VAL A 82 6.21 -4.95 -22.61
C VAL A 82 7.56 -5.56 -22.29
N GLU A 83 8.62 -4.89 -22.74
CA GLU A 83 10.01 -5.30 -22.52
C GLU A 83 10.65 -4.40 -21.45
N TYR A 84 11.59 -4.95 -20.71
CA TYR A 84 12.42 -4.21 -19.78
C TYR A 84 13.88 -4.66 -19.88
N TYR A 85 14.79 -3.80 -19.45
CA TYR A 85 16.22 -4.07 -19.50
C TYR A 85 16.75 -4.53 -18.15
N GLU A 86 17.35 -5.71 -18.11
CA GLU A 86 17.96 -6.27 -16.89
C GLU A 86 19.20 -7.07 -17.25
N SER A 87 20.30 -6.84 -16.52
CA SER A 87 21.56 -7.57 -16.69
C SER A 87 22.05 -7.65 -18.13
N GLN A 88 22.02 -6.52 -18.85
CA GLN A 88 22.49 -6.39 -20.24
C GLN A 88 21.65 -7.11 -21.30
N GLN A 89 20.44 -7.55 -20.97
CA GLN A 89 19.53 -8.19 -21.92
C GLN A 89 18.13 -7.54 -21.87
N LEU A 90 17.50 -7.43 -23.04
CA LEU A 90 16.07 -7.14 -23.15
C LEU A 90 15.30 -8.40 -22.78
N LYS A 91 14.42 -8.27 -21.78
CA LYS A 91 13.54 -9.35 -21.32
C LYS A 91 12.09 -8.92 -21.40
N TYR A 92 11.21 -9.87 -21.63
CA TYR A 92 9.77 -9.63 -21.50
C TYR A 92 9.40 -9.46 -20.03
N MET A 93 8.64 -8.39 -19.76
CA MET A 93 8.14 -8.09 -18.43
C MET A 93 7.11 -9.12 -17.97
N PHE A 94 6.23 -9.55 -18.87
CA PHE A 94 5.29 -10.64 -18.59
C PHE A 94 5.84 -11.95 -19.18
N PRO A 95 5.86 -13.06 -18.41
CA PRO A 95 5.32 -13.24 -17.06
C PRO A 95 6.28 -12.87 -15.91
N THR A 96 7.50 -12.39 -16.20
CA THR A 96 8.60 -12.20 -15.24
C THR A 96 8.28 -11.31 -14.04
N ILE A 97 7.43 -10.29 -14.18
CA ILE A 97 6.99 -9.39 -13.10
C ILE A 97 6.02 -10.06 -12.12
N LEU A 98 5.32 -11.12 -12.54
CA LEU A 98 4.23 -11.74 -11.78
C LEU A 98 4.71 -12.37 -10.46
N PRO A 99 5.82 -13.12 -10.39
CA PRO A 99 6.34 -13.62 -9.11
C PRO A 99 6.62 -12.52 -8.08
N TYR A 100 7.22 -11.40 -8.51
CA TYR A 100 7.47 -10.23 -7.66
C TYR A 100 6.16 -9.60 -7.18
N PHE A 101 5.20 -9.44 -8.09
CA PHE A 101 3.85 -8.98 -7.77
C PHE A 101 3.16 -9.88 -6.74
N TYR A 102 3.16 -11.20 -6.97
CA TYR A 102 2.53 -12.15 -6.05
C TYR A 102 3.19 -12.15 -4.67
N PHE A 103 4.51 -11.98 -4.59
CA PHE A 103 5.20 -11.88 -3.31
C PHE A 103 4.75 -10.64 -2.54
N SER A 104 4.77 -9.46 -3.18
CA SER A 104 4.30 -8.21 -2.59
C SER A 104 2.83 -8.27 -2.19
N LEU A 105 1.99 -8.88 -3.04
CA LEU A 105 0.57 -9.07 -2.74
C LEU A 105 0.38 -9.93 -1.48
N LYS A 106 1.13 -11.03 -1.34
CA LYS A 106 1.09 -11.87 -0.12
C LYS A 106 1.51 -11.08 1.11
N LEU A 107 2.55 -10.25 1.02
CA LEU A 107 2.98 -9.39 2.14
C LEU A 107 1.88 -8.42 2.55
N VAL A 108 1.34 -7.67 1.59
CA VAL A 108 0.29 -6.66 1.85
C VAL A 108 -0.96 -7.32 2.42
N VAL A 109 -1.44 -8.41 1.83
CA VAL A 109 -2.63 -9.11 2.33
C VAL A 109 -2.41 -9.64 3.75
N SER A 110 -1.25 -10.26 4.02
CA SER A 110 -0.94 -10.81 5.35
C SER A 110 -0.81 -9.71 6.39
N ALA A 111 -0.13 -8.62 6.06
CA ALA A 111 0.04 -7.47 6.95
C ALA A 111 -1.30 -6.75 7.20
N PHE A 112 -2.19 -6.72 6.22
CA PHE A 112 -3.51 -6.09 6.34
C PHE A 112 -4.38 -6.84 7.36
N PHE A 113 -4.45 -8.17 7.23
CA PHE A 113 -5.18 -8.99 8.21
C PHE A 113 -4.55 -8.97 9.59
N LEU A 114 -3.21 -9.01 9.66
CA LEU A 114 -2.49 -8.88 10.93
C LEU A 114 -2.81 -7.54 11.59
N ALA A 115 -2.79 -6.44 10.83
CA ALA A 115 -3.07 -5.10 11.32
C ALA A 115 -4.52 -4.93 11.80
N ILE A 116 -5.51 -5.43 11.06
CA ILE A 116 -6.90 -5.39 11.51
C ILE A 116 -7.08 -6.23 12.79
N GLY A 117 -6.56 -7.46 12.80
CA GLY A 117 -6.69 -8.35 13.94
C GLY A 117 -6.07 -7.76 15.20
N SER A 118 -4.81 -7.31 15.11
CA SER A 118 -4.10 -6.69 16.23
C SER A 118 -4.77 -5.39 16.67
N ALA A 119 -5.22 -4.54 15.74
CA ALA A 119 -5.84 -3.27 16.08
C ALA A 119 -7.19 -3.42 16.75
N VAL A 120 -8.01 -4.39 16.33
CA VAL A 120 -9.28 -4.70 17.02
C VAL A 120 -9.01 -5.13 18.45
N VAL A 121 -8.03 -6.02 18.67
CA VAL A 121 -7.62 -6.44 20.03
C VAL A 121 -7.15 -5.24 20.85
N PHE A 122 -6.22 -4.43 20.33
CA PHE A 122 -5.71 -3.25 21.04
C PHE A 122 -6.81 -2.23 21.34
N ALA A 123 -7.70 -1.94 20.40
CA ALA A 123 -8.79 -0.98 20.62
C ALA A 123 -9.75 -1.45 21.74
N LEU A 124 -10.11 -2.74 21.75
CA LEU A 124 -10.98 -3.32 22.78
C LEU A 124 -10.30 -3.35 24.16
N LEU A 125 -9.01 -3.68 24.20
CA LEU A 125 -8.21 -3.58 25.43
C LEU A 125 -8.17 -2.14 25.94
N ILE A 126 -7.86 -1.17 25.08
CA ILE A 126 -7.79 0.25 25.42
C ILE A 126 -9.14 0.78 25.91
N LYS A 127 -10.26 0.38 25.29
CA LYS A 127 -11.61 0.77 25.73
C LYS A 127 -11.99 0.17 27.09
N SER A 128 -11.37 -0.95 27.47
CA SER A 128 -11.57 -1.61 28.77
C SER A 128 -10.72 -1.00 29.91
N LEU A 129 -9.78 -0.09 29.60
CA LEU A 129 -8.92 0.54 30.60
C LEU A 129 -9.62 1.70 31.35
N PRO A 130 -9.23 1.99 32.60
CA PRO A 130 -9.67 3.18 33.32
C PRO A 130 -9.27 4.47 32.59
N GLY A 131 -10.11 5.50 32.65
CA GLY A 131 -9.98 6.71 31.81
C GLY A 131 -8.62 7.44 31.87
N ARG A 132 -7.90 7.41 33.00
CA ARG A 132 -6.53 7.98 33.09
C ARG A 132 -5.52 7.17 32.27
N ILE A 133 -5.54 5.85 32.42
CA ILE A 133 -4.64 4.92 31.71
C ILE A 133 -4.99 4.91 30.23
N GLN A 134 -6.29 4.92 29.90
CA GLN A 134 -6.76 5.00 28.53
C GLN A 134 -6.18 6.22 27.79
N LYS A 135 -6.21 7.41 28.42
CA LYS A 135 -5.60 8.63 27.84
C LYS A 135 -4.09 8.47 27.63
N ALA A 136 -3.37 7.90 28.60
CA ALA A 136 -1.93 7.66 28.48
C ALA A 136 -1.60 6.68 27.34
N VAL A 137 -2.32 5.58 27.23
CA VAL A 137 -2.10 4.59 26.15
C VAL A 137 -2.46 5.17 24.79
N ARG A 138 -3.58 5.90 24.67
CA ARG A 138 -3.93 6.60 23.42
C ARG A 138 -2.84 7.59 22.99
N PHE A 139 -2.30 8.35 23.94
CA PHE A 139 -1.18 9.26 23.68
C PHE A 139 0.06 8.50 23.20
N PHE A 140 0.40 7.37 23.82
CA PHE A 140 1.52 6.53 23.38
C PHE A 140 1.36 6.03 21.93
N PHE A 141 0.18 5.50 21.56
CA PHE A 141 -0.09 5.08 20.18
C PHE A 141 0.03 6.25 19.20
N PHE A 142 -0.48 7.43 19.57
CA PHE A 142 -0.35 8.65 18.76
C PHE A 142 1.11 9.08 18.59
N SER A 143 1.93 8.99 19.64
CA SER A 143 3.37 9.27 19.56
C SER A 143 4.09 8.30 18.63
N LEU A 144 3.77 7.00 18.67
CA LEU A 144 4.36 6.01 17.76
C LEU A 144 3.97 6.28 16.30
N GLU A 145 2.73 6.71 16.05
CA GLU A 145 2.25 7.02 14.69
C GLU A 145 2.98 8.24 14.09
N SER A 146 3.47 9.16 14.95
CA SER A 146 4.21 10.34 14.49
C SER A 146 5.63 10.05 14.01
N LEU A 147 6.15 8.84 14.27
CA LEU A 147 7.49 8.44 13.85
C LEU A 147 7.50 8.07 12.36
N PRO A 148 8.55 8.44 11.61
CA PRO A 148 8.74 7.94 10.25
C PRO A 148 8.75 6.41 10.20
N ASP A 149 8.15 5.84 9.16
CA ASP A 149 8.11 4.40 8.91
C ASP A 149 9.51 3.76 8.84
N ILE A 150 10.44 4.39 8.12
CA ILE A 150 11.84 3.98 8.04
C ILE A 150 12.46 3.87 9.44
N PHE A 151 12.16 4.83 10.32
CA PHE A 151 12.69 4.85 11.68
C PHE A 151 12.17 3.66 12.51
N LEU A 152 10.87 3.36 12.41
CA LEU A 152 10.28 2.20 13.09
C LEU A 152 10.88 0.88 12.59
N ILE A 153 11.01 0.71 11.27
CA ILE A 153 11.57 -0.50 10.65
C ILE A 153 13.03 -0.70 11.07
N THR A 154 13.84 0.36 11.01
CA THR A 154 15.25 0.31 11.39
C THR A 154 15.45 0.07 12.88
N MET A 155 14.59 0.63 13.75
CA MET A 155 14.60 0.33 15.18
C MET A 155 14.31 -1.14 15.49
N ILE A 156 13.35 -1.75 14.79
CA ILE A 156 13.03 -3.18 14.96
C ILE A 156 14.21 -4.05 14.54
N GLN A 157 14.81 -3.77 13.38
CA GLN A 157 16.01 -4.49 12.93
C GLN A 157 17.16 -4.33 13.93
N TYR A 158 17.40 -3.10 14.40
CA TYR A 158 18.45 -2.82 15.39
C TYR A 158 18.20 -3.57 16.71
N MET A 159 16.95 -3.62 17.18
CA MET A 159 16.58 -4.39 18.37
C MET A 159 16.87 -5.88 18.20
N ILE A 160 16.54 -6.47 17.04
CA ILE A 160 16.84 -7.88 16.75
C ILE A 160 18.35 -8.14 16.78
N ILE A 161 19.15 -7.23 16.20
CA ILE A 161 20.62 -7.32 16.22
C ILE A 161 21.16 -7.24 17.65
N LEU A 162 20.63 -6.35 18.49
CA LEU A 162 21.04 -6.23 19.89
C LEU A 162 20.72 -7.49 20.70
N ILE A 163 19.54 -8.07 20.50
CA ILE A 163 19.16 -9.33 21.16
C ILE A 163 20.14 -10.42 20.73
N TYR A 164 20.35 -10.60 19.43
CA TYR A 164 21.28 -11.60 18.90
C TYR A 164 22.69 -11.44 19.48
N ARG A 165 23.20 -10.19 19.57
CA ARG A 165 24.52 -9.93 20.13
C ARG A 165 24.64 -10.30 21.61
N ASN A 166 23.58 -10.14 22.38
CA ASN A 166 23.59 -10.38 23.83
C ASN A 166 23.26 -11.83 24.20
N THR A 167 22.39 -12.50 23.44
CA THR A 167 21.93 -13.87 23.73
C THR A 167 22.63 -14.93 22.88
N GLY A 168 23.20 -14.54 21.74
CA GLY A 168 23.70 -15.47 20.72
C GLY A 168 22.60 -16.11 19.86
N GLU A 169 21.33 -15.84 20.16
CA GLU A 169 20.17 -16.48 19.52
C GLU A 169 19.50 -15.54 18.52
N LEU A 170 19.44 -15.94 17.24
CA LEU A 170 18.83 -15.13 16.19
C LEU A 170 17.32 -15.36 16.19
N LEU A 171 16.57 -14.44 16.82
CA LEU A 171 15.10 -14.52 16.88
C LEU A 171 14.46 -14.64 15.49
N MET A 172 14.99 -13.87 14.54
CA MET A 172 14.43 -13.75 13.19
C MET A 172 15.46 -13.15 12.23
N PRO A 173 15.58 -13.68 11.00
CA PRO A 173 16.44 -13.09 9.97
C PRO A 173 15.90 -11.72 9.52
N ILE A 174 16.82 -10.76 9.33
CA ILE A 174 16.50 -9.35 9.05
C ILE A 174 16.61 -8.96 7.56
N VAL A 175 17.27 -9.79 6.75
CA VAL A 175 17.50 -9.57 5.32
C VAL A 175 17.12 -10.83 4.55
N HIS A 176 16.44 -10.66 3.42
CA HIS A 176 16.06 -11.75 2.55
C HIS A 176 17.28 -12.30 1.80
N SER A 177 17.42 -13.63 1.78
CA SER A 177 18.39 -14.35 0.94
C SER A 177 17.75 -15.60 0.36
N ASN A 178 18.30 -16.14 -0.73
CA ASN A 178 17.83 -17.39 -1.33
C ASN A 178 17.93 -18.58 -0.37
N GLN A 179 18.89 -18.56 0.56
CA GLN A 179 19.06 -19.59 1.58
C GLN A 179 18.17 -19.33 2.81
N GLU A 180 17.83 -18.07 3.08
CA GLU A 180 17.05 -17.64 4.24
C GLU A 180 15.92 -16.69 3.79
N PRO A 181 14.83 -17.24 3.21
CA PRO A 181 13.71 -16.45 2.78
C PRO A 181 12.94 -15.93 3.99
N ILE A 182 12.88 -14.60 4.12
CA ILE A 182 12.12 -13.96 5.19
C ILE A 182 10.71 -13.60 4.73
N PHE A 183 9.73 -13.81 5.60
CA PHE A 183 8.34 -13.46 5.34
C PHE A 183 7.67 -12.81 6.56
N PHE A 184 7.84 -13.39 7.74
CA PHE A 184 7.17 -12.93 8.95
C PHE A 184 7.61 -11.52 9.38
N LEU A 185 8.92 -11.25 9.41
CA LEU A 185 9.44 -9.92 9.79
C LEU A 185 8.93 -8.80 8.86
N PRO A 186 9.01 -8.93 7.51
CA PRO A 186 8.41 -7.97 6.61
C PRO A 186 6.93 -7.71 6.86
N VAL A 187 6.14 -8.78 7.10
CA VAL A 187 4.71 -8.67 7.41
C VAL A 187 4.48 -7.89 8.70
N LEU A 188 5.27 -8.17 9.73
CA LEU A 188 5.19 -7.47 11.01
C LEU A 188 5.51 -5.99 10.84
N CYS A 189 6.63 -5.66 10.19
CA CYS A 189 7.03 -4.27 9.93
C CYS A 189 5.98 -3.51 9.11
N LEU A 190 5.44 -4.15 8.06
CA LEU A 190 4.41 -3.58 7.20
C LEU A 190 3.08 -3.36 7.93
N ALA A 191 2.77 -4.18 8.95
CA ALA A 191 1.52 -4.10 9.70
C ALA A 191 1.51 -3.02 10.80
N ILE A 192 2.67 -2.55 11.29
CA ILE A 192 2.74 -1.65 12.45
C ILE A 192 1.99 -0.35 12.23
N LEU A 193 2.33 0.42 11.18
CA LEU A 193 1.68 1.70 10.95
C LEU A 193 0.20 1.57 10.63
N PRO A 194 -0.24 0.63 9.76
CA PRO A 194 -1.65 0.30 9.61
C PRO A 194 -2.34 -0.02 10.95
N THR A 195 -1.68 -0.77 11.84
CA THR A 195 -2.24 -1.10 13.16
C THR A 195 -2.48 0.17 13.98
N LEU A 196 -1.47 1.05 14.08
CA LEU A 196 -1.59 2.31 14.84
C LEU A 196 -2.72 3.20 14.29
N PHE A 197 -2.80 3.32 12.96
CA PHE A 197 -3.85 4.06 12.27
C PHE A 197 -5.24 3.46 12.51
N ILE A 198 -5.38 2.13 12.41
CA ILE A 198 -6.64 1.42 12.64
C ILE A 198 -7.07 1.54 14.10
N VAL A 199 -6.15 1.40 15.07
CA VAL A 199 -6.46 1.57 16.50
C VAL A 199 -7.04 2.96 16.75
N ARG A 200 -6.37 4.01 16.26
CA ARG A 200 -6.84 5.39 16.43
C ARG A 200 -8.22 5.60 15.81
N THR A 201 -8.40 5.14 14.57
CA THR A 201 -9.66 5.27 13.83
C THR A 201 -10.79 4.49 14.51
N LEU A 202 -10.53 3.24 14.90
CA LEU A 202 -11.51 2.39 15.56
C LEU A 202 -11.90 2.92 16.94
N LEU A 203 -10.95 3.45 17.71
CA LEU A 203 -11.26 4.09 18.98
C LEU A 203 -12.13 5.34 18.81
N PHE A 204 -11.87 6.16 17.79
CA PHE A 204 -12.73 7.30 17.44
C PHE A 204 -14.15 6.84 17.06
N LEU A 205 -14.27 5.82 16.20
CA LEU A 205 -15.56 5.26 15.80
C LEU A 205 -16.32 4.63 16.98
N LEU A 206 -15.62 3.96 17.90
CA LEU A 206 -16.22 3.41 19.11
C LEU A 206 -16.68 4.50 20.08
N ASP A 207 -15.96 5.61 20.18
CA ASP A 207 -16.36 6.75 21.00
C ASP A 207 -17.60 7.46 20.39
N ASP A 208 -17.68 7.56 19.05
CA ASP A 208 -18.88 8.03 18.35
C ASP A 208 -20.09 7.11 18.60
N GLU A 209 -19.93 5.79 18.43
CA GLU A 209 -20.99 4.81 18.71
C GLU A 209 -21.46 4.87 20.17
N ASP A 210 -20.57 5.11 21.14
CA ASP A 210 -20.90 5.17 22.57
C ASP A 210 -21.87 6.30 22.90
N SER A 211 -21.87 7.37 22.09
CA SER A 211 -22.73 8.54 22.25
C SER A 211 -24.13 8.39 21.64
N LYS A 212 -24.39 7.27 20.94
CA LYS A 212 -25.65 7.05 20.21
C LYS A 212 -26.78 6.59 21.14
N ILE A 213 -28.00 7.02 20.82
CA ILE A 213 -29.23 6.74 21.60
C ILE A 213 -29.45 5.24 21.84
N TYR A 214 -29.10 4.38 20.88
CA TYR A 214 -29.28 2.94 21.06
C TYR A 214 -28.40 2.36 22.17
N VAL A 215 -27.20 2.93 22.40
CA VAL A 215 -26.29 2.54 23.49
C VAL A 215 -26.88 2.98 24.83
N GLU A 216 -27.37 4.22 24.90
CA GLU A 216 -28.06 4.74 26.09
C GLU A 216 -29.28 3.88 26.46
N PHE A 217 -30.12 3.55 25.47
CA PHE A 217 -31.28 2.69 25.65
C PHE A 217 -30.90 1.27 26.11
N ALA A 218 -29.83 0.69 25.54
CA ALA A 218 -29.33 -0.61 25.97
C ALA A 218 -28.81 -0.59 27.41
N ARG A 219 -28.13 0.49 27.83
CA ARG A 219 -27.71 0.69 29.22
C ARG A 219 -28.91 0.86 30.16
N ALA A 220 -29.93 1.62 29.75
CA ALA A 220 -31.17 1.80 30.52
C ALA A 220 -31.94 0.47 30.73
N LYS A 221 -31.82 -0.46 29.77
CA LYS A 221 -32.32 -1.84 29.90
C LYS A 221 -31.49 -2.75 30.82
N GLY A 222 -30.40 -2.25 31.41
CA GLY A 222 -29.51 -3.03 32.28
C GLY A 222 -28.55 -3.95 31.54
N ILE A 223 -28.36 -3.79 30.23
CA ILE A 223 -27.42 -4.61 29.46
C ILE A 223 -25.98 -4.24 29.84
N LYS A 224 -25.15 -5.25 30.13
CA LYS A 224 -23.73 -5.05 30.47
C LYS A 224 -23.00 -4.31 29.35
N TYR A 225 -22.18 -3.32 29.73
CA TYR A 225 -21.43 -2.50 28.77
C TYR A 225 -20.54 -3.32 27.82
N SER A 226 -19.89 -4.37 28.32
CA SER A 226 -19.08 -5.26 27.49
C SER A 226 -19.90 -5.91 26.37
N LEU A 227 -21.12 -6.38 26.65
CA LEU A 227 -21.99 -6.95 25.61
C LEU A 227 -22.35 -5.91 24.56
N ILE A 228 -22.67 -4.67 24.99
CA ILE A 228 -22.95 -3.57 24.07
C ILE A 228 -21.75 -3.27 23.19
N LEU A 229 -20.54 -3.24 23.77
CA LEU A 229 -19.29 -2.98 23.07
C LEU A 229 -19.00 -4.06 22.00
N TYR A 230 -18.96 -5.34 22.38
CA TYR A 230 -18.54 -6.41 21.48
C TYR A 230 -19.58 -6.76 20.41
N VAL A 231 -20.88 -6.70 20.74
CA VAL A 231 -21.96 -7.16 19.84
C VAL A 231 -22.53 -6.04 18.99
N HIS A 232 -22.71 -4.85 19.56
CA HIS A 232 -23.38 -3.74 18.89
C HIS A 232 -22.38 -2.71 18.36
N MET A 233 -21.60 -2.09 19.24
CA MET A 233 -20.71 -0.99 18.85
C MET A 233 -19.62 -1.46 17.88
N LEU A 234 -18.90 -2.54 18.21
CA LEU A 234 -17.82 -3.05 17.36
C LEU A 234 -18.31 -3.44 15.96
N ARG A 235 -19.48 -4.09 15.87
CA ARG A 235 -20.08 -4.46 14.58
C ARG A 235 -20.36 -3.23 13.72
N ASN A 236 -20.93 -2.18 14.30
CA ASN A 236 -21.21 -0.93 13.59
C ASN A 236 -19.91 -0.20 13.21
N SER A 237 -18.96 -0.10 14.14
CA SER A 237 -17.68 0.55 13.89
C SER A 237 -16.85 -0.18 12.83
N LEU A 238 -16.92 -1.51 12.71
CA LEU A 238 -16.22 -2.27 11.67
C LEU A 238 -16.76 -1.97 10.26
N ILE A 239 -18.07 -1.70 10.13
CA ILE A 239 -18.67 -1.26 8.86
C ILE A 239 -18.12 0.11 8.48
N SER A 240 -18.07 1.05 9.43
CA SER A 240 -17.49 2.37 9.19
C SER A 240 -15.98 2.27 8.89
N LEU A 241 -15.26 1.39 9.58
CA LEU A 241 -13.83 1.15 9.38
C LEU A 241 -13.52 0.65 7.96
N PHE A 242 -14.41 -0.14 7.35
CA PHE A 242 -14.23 -0.64 5.99
C PHE A 242 -13.98 0.50 4.99
N TYR A 243 -14.65 1.64 5.13
CA TYR A 243 -14.45 2.79 4.23
C TYR A 243 -13.08 3.44 4.37
N HIS A 244 -12.42 3.30 5.53
CA HIS A 244 -11.03 3.71 5.73
C HIS A 244 -9.99 2.73 5.14
N THR A 245 -10.41 1.55 4.67
CA THR A 245 -9.51 0.55 4.06
C THR A 245 -8.74 1.11 2.86
N LYS A 246 -9.31 2.05 2.10
CA LYS A 246 -8.59 2.72 1.00
C LYS A 246 -7.34 3.43 1.52
N THR A 247 -7.49 4.24 2.56
CA THR A 247 -6.38 4.97 3.18
C THR A 247 -5.36 4.03 3.78
N ILE A 248 -5.82 2.96 4.45
CA ILE A 248 -4.95 1.93 5.03
C ILE A 248 -4.12 1.27 3.93
N TYR A 249 -4.74 0.88 2.82
CA TYR A 249 -4.06 0.25 1.69
C TYR A 249 -3.02 1.18 1.05
N TRP A 250 -3.32 2.46 0.86
CA TRP A 250 -2.35 3.44 0.36
C TRP A 250 -1.14 3.61 1.27
N LEU A 251 -1.39 3.68 2.58
CA LEU A 251 -0.34 3.72 3.58
C LEU A 251 0.55 2.46 3.51
N MET A 252 -0.04 1.29 3.26
CA MET A 252 0.70 0.04 3.10
C MET A 252 1.55 0.02 1.83
N ILE A 253 1.05 0.50 0.69
CA ILE A 253 1.87 0.59 -0.53
C ILE A 253 3.08 1.51 -0.30
N SER A 254 2.86 2.65 0.36
CA SER A 254 3.94 3.60 0.67
C SER A 254 5.05 2.96 1.51
N THR A 255 4.66 2.21 2.54
CA THR A 255 5.60 1.55 3.46
C THR A 255 6.21 0.27 2.87
N LEU A 256 5.51 -0.42 1.97
CA LEU A 256 5.99 -1.62 1.28
C LEU A 256 7.29 -1.35 0.51
N PHE A 257 7.40 -0.18 -0.13
CA PHE A 257 8.62 0.24 -0.83
C PHE A 257 9.86 0.17 0.07
N ILE A 258 9.76 0.75 1.26
CA ILE A 258 10.85 0.80 2.23
C ILE A 258 11.16 -0.60 2.76
N VAL A 259 10.12 -1.39 3.08
CA VAL A 259 10.28 -2.76 3.57
C VAL A 259 11.00 -3.63 2.55
N GLU A 260 10.60 -3.59 1.27
CA GLU A 260 11.23 -4.39 0.23
C GLU A 260 12.68 -3.97 -0.04
N TYR A 261 12.95 -2.67 0.03
CA TYR A 261 14.29 -2.13 -0.16
C TYR A 261 15.23 -2.51 1.00
N ILE A 262 14.88 -2.14 2.24
CA ILE A 262 15.74 -2.33 3.42
C ILE A 262 15.96 -3.80 3.73
N MET A 263 14.93 -4.64 3.56
CA MET A 263 15.01 -6.07 3.85
C MET A 263 15.42 -6.91 2.62
N ALA A 264 15.80 -6.26 1.52
CA ALA A 264 16.22 -6.86 0.26
C ALA A 264 15.21 -7.86 -0.35
N ILE A 265 13.92 -7.73 -0.04
CA ILE A 265 12.87 -8.64 -0.50
C ILE A 265 12.70 -8.52 -2.03
N PRO A 266 12.63 -9.64 -2.77
CA PRO A 266 12.34 -9.63 -4.20
C PRO A 266 10.84 -9.37 -4.45
N GLY A 267 10.39 -8.14 -4.18
CA GLY A 267 9.04 -7.69 -4.46
C GLY A 267 8.96 -6.70 -5.63
N ILE A 268 7.73 -6.33 -5.99
CA ILE A 268 7.43 -5.53 -7.17
C ILE A 268 7.91 -4.08 -7.03
N THR A 269 7.97 -3.51 -5.82
CA THR A 269 8.49 -2.14 -5.64
C THR A 269 10.00 -2.10 -5.79
N LYS A 270 10.71 -3.14 -5.30
CA LYS A 270 12.14 -3.30 -5.53
C LYS A 270 12.44 -3.54 -7.02
N PHE A 271 11.62 -4.37 -7.69
CA PHE A 271 11.71 -4.56 -9.13
C PHE A 271 11.52 -3.24 -9.90
N MET A 272 10.54 -2.43 -9.49
CA MET A 272 10.29 -1.10 -10.03
C MET A 272 11.48 -0.15 -9.79
N LEU A 273 12.08 -0.15 -8.60
CA LEU A 273 13.23 0.73 -8.31
C LEU A 273 14.46 0.38 -9.16
N ASN A 274 14.70 -0.91 -9.36
CA ASN A 274 15.88 -1.38 -10.08
C ASN A 274 15.77 -1.18 -11.61
N ASN A 275 14.56 -1.32 -12.17
CA ASN A 275 14.34 -1.33 -13.62
C ASN A 275 13.59 -0.08 -14.14
N GLY A 276 12.92 0.67 -13.26
CA GLY A 276 12.20 1.90 -13.61
C GLY A 276 13.08 2.99 -14.22
N PRO A 277 14.30 3.26 -13.72
CA PRO A 277 15.18 4.28 -14.31
C PRO A 277 15.60 3.97 -15.75
N THR A 278 15.76 2.69 -16.12
CA THR A 278 16.14 2.27 -17.47
C THR A 278 14.94 1.98 -18.37
N THR A 279 13.76 1.78 -17.79
CA THR A 279 12.51 1.50 -18.49
C THR A 279 11.32 2.07 -17.70
N PRO A 280 10.92 3.33 -17.97
CA PRO A 280 9.82 4.01 -17.25
C PRO A 280 8.50 3.22 -17.26
N ASP A 281 8.25 2.44 -18.32
CA ASP A 281 7.05 1.58 -18.47
C ASP A 281 6.90 0.58 -17.29
N VAL A 282 8.01 0.16 -16.67
CA VAL A 282 8.01 -0.72 -15.48
C VAL A 282 7.27 -0.06 -14.31
N VAL A 283 7.43 1.24 -14.12
CA VAL A 283 6.77 1.99 -13.05
C VAL A 283 5.26 1.98 -13.24
N THR A 284 4.80 2.30 -14.46
CA THR A 284 3.37 2.31 -14.80
C THR A 284 2.72 0.95 -14.57
N VAL A 285 3.35 -0.12 -15.07
CA VAL A 285 2.81 -1.48 -14.93
C VAL A 285 2.81 -1.93 -13.47
N SER A 286 3.87 -1.64 -12.71
CA SER A 286 3.96 -2.01 -11.29
C SER A 286 2.86 -1.35 -10.45
N VAL A 287 2.63 -0.04 -10.67
CA VAL A 287 1.57 0.70 -9.97
C VAL A 287 0.18 0.18 -10.36
N LEU A 288 -0.06 -0.10 -11.64
CA LEU A 288 -1.34 -0.66 -12.10
C LEU A 288 -1.59 -2.06 -11.50
N LEU A 289 -0.57 -2.92 -11.46
CA LEU A 289 -0.68 -4.26 -10.87
C LEU A 289 -1.02 -4.21 -9.38
N MET A 290 -0.53 -3.22 -8.64
CA MET A 290 -0.96 -3.02 -7.25
C MET A 290 -2.39 -2.46 -7.16
N PHE A 291 -2.67 -1.39 -7.89
CA PHE A 291 -3.92 -0.63 -7.75
C PHE A 291 -5.15 -1.39 -8.22
N VAL A 292 -5.10 -2.00 -9.42
CA VAL A 292 -6.28 -2.57 -10.09
C VAL A 292 -6.91 -3.72 -9.28
N PRO A 293 -6.17 -4.74 -8.81
CA PRO A 293 -6.75 -5.84 -8.03
C PRO A 293 -7.40 -5.36 -6.74
N PHE A 294 -6.74 -4.44 -6.01
CA PHE A 294 -7.30 -3.87 -4.79
C PHE A 294 -8.60 -3.13 -5.06
N TYR A 295 -8.65 -2.29 -6.09
CA TYR A 295 -9.84 -1.50 -6.41
C TYR A 295 -11.03 -2.40 -6.78
N ILE A 296 -10.81 -3.44 -7.57
CA ILE A 296 -11.85 -4.40 -7.96
C ILE A 296 -12.44 -5.07 -6.71
N ILE A 297 -11.57 -5.57 -5.81
CA ILE A 297 -11.99 -6.21 -4.56
C ILE A 297 -12.74 -5.21 -3.66
N PHE A 298 -12.19 -4.00 -3.49
CA PHE A 298 -12.79 -2.95 -2.68
C PHE A 298 -14.21 -2.62 -3.18
N THR A 299 -14.37 -2.44 -4.49
CA THR A 299 -15.66 -2.07 -5.10
C THR A 299 -16.67 -3.21 -4.95
N ALA A 300 -16.27 -4.45 -5.17
CA ALA A 300 -17.13 -5.61 -5.00
C ALA A 300 -17.64 -5.75 -3.55
N ILE A 301 -16.76 -5.55 -2.56
CA ILE A 301 -17.14 -5.59 -1.14
C ILE A 301 -18.03 -4.40 -0.79
N SER A 302 -17.68 -3.19 -1.24
CA SER A 302 -18.47 -1.98 -0.99
C SER A 302 -19.89 -2.11 -1.53
N TYR A 303 -20.06 -2.63 -2.74
CA TYR A 303 -21.36 -2.91 -3.33
C TYR A 303 -22.15 -3.92 -2.49
N SER A 304 -21.50 -4.99 -2.03
CA SER A 304 -22.11 -6.02 -1.17
C SER A 304 -22.56 -5.48 0.19
N ILE A 305 -21.79 -4.56 0.79
CA ILE A 305 -22.13 -3.90 2.06
C ILE A 305 -23.32 -2.96 1.87
N ASN A 306 -23.28 -2.08 0.86
CA ASN A 306 -24.35 -1.14 0.57
C ASN A 306 -25.68 -1.86 0.31
N PHE A 307 -25.64 -2.96 -0.47
CA PHE A 307 -26.81 -3.80 -0.73
C PHE A 307 -27.43 -4.37 0.55
N LYS A 308 -26.62 -4.83 1.51
CA LYS A 308 -27.11 -5.38 2.79
C LYS A 308 -27.65 -4.32 3.74
N LEU A 309 -27.14 -3.09 3.67
CA LEU A 309 -27.53 -2.00 4.57
C LEU A 309 -28.76 -1.23 4.10
N GLY A 310 -29.21 -1.43 2.85
CA GLY A 310 -30.36 -0.72 2.30
C GLY A 310 -30.17 0.80 2.22
N ARG A 311 -28.93 1.30 2.40
CA ARG A 311 -28.61 2.72 2.26
C ARG A 311 -28.60 3.05 0.77
N ASN A 312 -29.42 4.02 0.35
CA ASN A 312 -29.17 4.70 -0.91
C ASN A 312 -27.82 5.42 -0.78
N GLU A 313 -26.95 5.22 -1.78
CA GLU A 313 -25.53 5.55 -1.76
C GLU A 313 -25.18 7.05 -1.56
N GLU A 314 -26.18 7.90 -1.35
CA GLU A 314 -26.04 9.35 -1.14
C GLU A 314 -25.58 9.72 0.28
N GLU A 315 -25.75 8.86 1.28
CA GLU A 315 -25.35 9.16 2.68
C GLU A 315 -23.95 8.65 3.07
N ALA A 316 -23.20 8.05 2.14
CA ALA A 316 -21.91 7.40 2.41
C ALA A 316 -20.69 8.14 1.84
N ALA A 317 -20.90 9.34 1.26
CA ALA A 317 -19.87 10.25 0.77
C ALA A 317 -19.71 11.44 1.72
#